data_AF-A0A0N7M4G8-F1
#
_entry.id   AF-A0A0N7M4G8-F1
#
_cell.length_a   1.000
_cell.length_b   1.000
_cell.length_c   1.000
_cell.angle_alpha   90.00
_cell.angle_beta   90.00
_cell.angle_gamma   90.00
#
_symmetry.space_group_name_H-M   'P 1'
#
loop_
_entity.id
_entity.type
_entity.pdbx_description
1 polymer ?
#
loop_
_entity_poly.entity_id
_entity_poly.type
_entity_poly.pdbx_seq_one_letter_code
_entity_poly.pdbx_strand_id
1 'polypeptide(L)' 'MKNSPRVKVFSLQVRLAKLRLKHQSLKAKIAKELKRPSPCSMMLQGLKRQRLRTKDEIMRCLTQLRRTGLPGFTQQQSA' A
#
# COMPACT_ATOMS: atom_id res chain seq x y z
N MET A 1 17.87 -7.19 -20.19
CA MET A 1 17.78 -6.19 -19.09
C MET A 1 16.65 -6.43 -18.07
N LYS A 2 15.77 -7.44 -18.21
CA LYS A 2 14.57 -7.62 -17.36
C LYS A 2 14.82 -8.30 -15.99
N ASN A 3 16.02 -8.82 -15.75
CA ASN A 3 16.32 -9.67 -14.59
C ASN A 3 17.33 -9.04 -13.62
N SER A 4 17.65 -7.74 -13.78
CA SER A 4 18.59 -7.08 -12.89
C SER A 4 18.00 -6.92 -11.48
N PRO A 5 18.75 -7.28 -10.43
CA PRO A 5 18.27 -7.18 -9.05
C PRO A 5 17.88 -5.75 -8.67
N ARG A 6 18.57 -4.73 -9.23
CA ARG A 6 18.24 -3.32 -9.02
C ARG A 6 16.86 -2.95 -9.58
N VAL A 7 16.53 -3.45 -10.77
CA VAL A 7 15.22 -3.23 -11.41
C VAL A 7 14.10 -3.90 -10.61
N LYS A 8 14.37 -5.08 -10.05
CA LYS A 8 13.41 -5.77 -9.17
C LYS A 8 13.15 -4.99 -7.88
N VAL A 9 14.18 -4.45 -7.23
CA VAL A 9 14.02 -3.60 -6.03
C VAL A 9 13.23 -2.33 -6.34
N PHE A 10 13.58 -1.62 -7.41
CA PHE A 10 12.87 -0.41 -7.83
C PHE A 10 11.39 -0.68 -8.13
N SER A 11 11.08 -1.75 -8.87
CA SER A 11 9.69 -2.11 -9.17
C SER A 11 8.87 -2.45 -7.92
N LEU A 12 9.47 -3.11 -6.92
CA LEU A 12 8.83 -3.38 -5.62
C LEU A 12 8.59 -2.09 -4.82
N GLN A 13 9.52 -1.14 -4.85
CA GLN A 13 9.34 0.17 -4.20
C GLN A 13 8.23 0.99 -4.85
N VAL A 14 8.18 1.05 -6.19
CA VAL A 14 7.08 1.71 -6.93
C VAL A 14 5.74 1.07 -6.59
N ARG A 15 5.68 -0.27 -6.55
CA ARG A 15 4.46 -0.98 -6.13
C ARG A 15 4.07 -0.64 -4.69
N LEU A 16 5.04 -0.59 -3.77
CA LEU A 16 4.81 -0.22 -2.37
C LEU A 16 4.24 1.20 -2.25
N ALA A 17 4.77 2.18 -2.99
CA ALA A 17 4.27 3.54 -3.00
C ALA A 17 2.80 3.60 -3.46
N LYS A 18 2.46 2.93 -4.57
CA LYS A 18 1.08 2.82 -5.06
C LYS A 18 0.14 2.18 -4.04
N LEU A 19 0.57 1.10 -3.38
CA LEU A 19 -0.22 0.42 -2.36
C LEU A 19 -0.46 1.31 -1.12
N ARG A 20 0.54 2.11 -0.71
CA ARG A 20 0.41 3.08 0.38
C ARG A 20 -0.62 4.15 0.07
N LEU A 21 -0.58 4.73 -1.14
CA LEU A 21 -1.58 5.70 -1.60
C LEU A 21 -2.98 5.10 -1.61
N LYS A 22 -3.13 3.88 -2.14
CA LYS A 22 -4.41 3.15 -2.13
C LYS A 22 -4.92 2.92 -0.71
N HIS A 23 -4.03 2.52 0.21
CA HIS A 23 -4.39 2.29 1.61
C HIS A 23 -4.85 3.58 2.31
N GLN A 24 -4.18 4.71 2.06
CA GLN A 24 -4.61 6.02 2.56
C GLN A 24 -5.98 6.43 1.99
N SER A 25 -6.20 6.26 0.67
CA SER A 25 -7.49 6.51 0.04
C SER A 25 -8.62 5.67 0.65
N LEU A 26 -8.37 4.38 0.93
CA LEU A 26 -9.34 3.50 1.59
C LEU A 26 -9.65 3.95 3.02
N LYS A 27 -8.65 4.43 3.78
CA LYS A 27 -8.88 5.03 5.10
C LYS A 27 -9.78 6.26 5.00
N ALA A 28 -9.54 7.15 4.04
CA ALA A 28 -10.36 8.34 3.83
C ALA A 28 -11.82 7.96 3.45
N LYS A 29 -12.02 6.97 2.58
CA LYS A 29 -13.35 6.46 2.21
C LYS A 29 -14.10 5.88 3.42
N ILE A 30 -13.41 5.08 4.25
CA ILE A 30 -14.00 4.54 5.49
C ILE A 30 -14.39 5.67 6.44
N ALA A 31 -13.52 6.66 6.64
CA ALA A 31 -13.81 7.80 7.51
C ALA A 31 -14.99 8.63 6.99
N LYS A 32 -15.09 8.85 5.68
CA LYS A 32 -16.23 9.53 5.05
C LYS A 32 -17.53 8.77 5.28
N GLU A 33 -17.50 7.45 5.16
CA GLU A 33 -18.69 6.63 5.36
C GLU A 33 -19.15 6.60 6.81
N LEU A 34 -18.22 6.51 7.75
CA LEU A 34 -18.52 6.55 9.19
C LEU A 34 -19.10 7.89 9.66
N LYS A 35 -18.86 8.98 8.92
CA LYS A 35 -19.44 10.30 9.19
C LYS A 35 -20.87 10.45 8.69
N ARG A 36 -21.39 9.49 7.92
CA ARG A 36 -22.78 9.56 7.44
C ARG A 36 -23.74 9.28 8.61
N PRO A 37 -24.90 9.96 8.66
CA PRO A 37 -25.88 9.76 9.73
C PRO A 37 -26.42 8.32 9.77
N SER A 38 -26.47 7.64 8.63
CA SER A 38 -26.74 6.20 8.52
C SER A 38 -25.66 5.54 7.64
N PRO A 39 -24.61 4.96 8.24
CA PRO A 39 -23.53 4.32 7.50
C PRO A 39 -23.97 2.99 6.88
N CYS A 40 -23.61 2.75 5.63
CA CYS A 40 -23.88 1.47 4.98
C CYS A 40 -22.89 0.39 5.48
N SER A 41 -23.37 -0.48 6.37
CA SER A 41 -22.59 -1.58 6.96
C SER A 41 -21.94 -2.50 5.92
N MET A 42 -22.65 -2.83 4.82
CA MET A 42 -22.10 -3.66 3.74
C MET A 42 -20.94 -2.96 3.03
N MET A 43 -21.07 -1.67 2.73
CA MET A 43 -20.01 -0.90 2.08
C MET A 43 -18.81 -0.75 3.02
N LEU A 44 -19.04 -0.44 4.30
CA LEU A 44 -17.97 -0.38 5.31
C LEU A 44 -17.20 -1.68 5.41
N GLN A 45 -17.89 -2.82 5.45
CA GLN A 45 -17.25 -4.12 5.45
C GLN A 45 -16.42 -4.35 4.19
N GLY A 46 -16.95 -4.00 3.01
CA GLY A 46 -16.21 -4.07 1.74
C GLY A 46 -14.93 -3.23 1.76
N LEU A 47 -15.03 -1.98 2.20
CA LEU A 47 -13.88 -1.07 2.31
C LEU A 47 -12.85 -1.57 3.32
N LYS A 48 -13.28 -2.08 4.48
CA LYS A 48 -12.40 -2.67 5.50
C LYS A 48 -11.66 -3.89 4.98
N ARG A 49 -12.36 -4.80 4.26
CA ARG A 49 -11.75 -5.97 3.61
C ARG A 49 -10.72 -5.55 2.55
N GLN A 50 -11.05 -4.56 1.71
CA GLN A 50 -10.11 -4.05 0.71
C GLN A 50 -8.88 -3.41 1.36
N ARG A 51 -9.07 -2.69 2.47
CA ARG A 51 -7.96 -2.12 3.26
C ARG A 51 -7.07 -3.20 3.83
N LEU A 52 -7.65 -4.28 4.37
CA LEU A 52 -6.90 -5.43 4.91
C LEU A 52 -6.05 -6.10 3.81
N ARG A 53 -6.66 -6.44 2.67
CA ARG A 53 -5.93 -7.01 1.52
C ARG A 53 -4.77 -6.14 1.05
N THR A 54 -5.00 -4.82 0.98
CA THR A 54 -3.95 -3.85 0.59
C THR A 54 -2.82 -3.82 1.64
N LYS A 55 -3.16 -3.87 2.94
CA LYS A 55 -2.17 -3.96 4.02
C LYS A 55 -1.32 -5.22 3.91
N ASP A 56 -1.94 -6.37 3.64
CA ASP A 56 -1.22 -7.65 3.50
C ASP A 56 -0.29 -7.63 2.29
N GLU A 57 -0.70 -6.99 1.20
CA GLU A 57 0.14 -6.81 0.01
C GLU A 57 1.35 -5.90 0.29
N ILE A 58 1.16 -4.81 1.04
CA ILE A 58 2.26 -3.96 1.54
C ILE A 58 3.26 -4.80 2.33
N MET A 59 2.78 -5.65 3.25
CA MET A 59 3.64 -6.51 4.07
C MET A 59 4.40 -7.54 3.24
N ARG A 60 3.79 -8.07 2.18
CA ARG A 60 4.47 -8.96 1.21
C ARG A 60 5.59 -8.22 0.48
N CYS A 61 5.32 -7.03 -0.07
CA CYS A 61 6.34 -6.22 -0.74
C CYS A 61 7.49 -5.83 0.20
N LEU A 62 7.19 -5.43 1.44
CA LEU A 62 8.21 -5.10 2.45
C LEU A 62 9.07 -6.32 2.82
N THR A 63 8.44 -7.49 2.98
CA THR A 63 9.18 -8.73 3.25
C THR A 63 10.08 -9.11 2.08
N GLN A 64 9.61 -8.95 0.84
CA GLN A 64 10.44 -9.16 -0.35
C GLN A 64 11.60 -8.17 -0.44
N LEU A 65 11.36 -6.89 -0.16
CA LEU A 65 12.41 -5.86 -0.14
C LEU A 65 13.48 -6.13 0.92
N ARG A 66 13.07 -6.53 2.14
CA ARG A 66 14.01 -6.93 3.20
C ARG A 66 14.86 -8.12 2.78
N ARG A 67 14.26 -9.13 2.13
CA ARG A 67 14.98 -10.31 1.62
C ARG A 67 15.97 -9.97 0.50
N THR A 68 15.70 -8.95 -0.32
CA THR A 68 16.61 -8.56 -1.40
C THR A 68 17.89 -7.88 -0.89
N GLY A 69 17.98 -7.51 0.39
CA GLY A 69 19.24 -7.11 1.06
C GLY A 69 19.95 -5.87 0.50
N LEU A 70 19.39 -5.20 -0.50
CA LEU A 70 19.99 -4.04 -1.13
C LEU A 70 19.56 -2.76 -0.40
N PRO A 71 20.48 -2.05 0.27
CA PRO A 71 20.22 -0.70 0.76
C PRO A 71 20.16 0.21 -0.47
N GLY A 72 18.96 0.59 -0.90
CA GLY A 72 18.79 1.31 -2.16
C GLY A 72 17.69 2.35 -2.08
N PHE A 73 18.12 3.61 -1.92
CA PHE A 73 17.34 4.84 -2.01
C PHE A 73 16.22 4.99 -0.97
N THR A 74 16.59 5.48 0.20
CA THR A 74 15.76 6.43 0.97
C THR A 74 15.35 7.58 0.04
N GLN A 75 14.24 7.43 -0.68
CA GLN A 75 13.68 8.54 -1.42
C GLN A 75 13.14 9.54 -0.39
N GLN A 76 13.93 10.60 -0.19
CA GLN A 76 13.57 11.84 0.46
C GLN A 76 12.20 12.28 -0.07
N GLN A 77 11.21 12.35 0.82
CA GLN A 77 10.07 13.25 0.63
C GLN A 77 10.47 14.56 1.31
N SER A 78 10.97 15.49 0.49
CA SER A 78 11.20 16.89 0.85
C SER A 78 10.41 17.74 -0.14
N ALA A 79 9.72 18.75 0.40
CA ALA A 79 8.77 19.69 -0.21
C ALA A 79 7.34 19.17 -0.41
#